data_AF-A0A1Q9XUH9-F1
#
_entry.id   AF-A0A1Q9XUH9-F1
#
_cell.length_a   1.000
_cell.length_b   1.000
_cell.length_c   1.000
_cell.angle_alpha   90.00
_cell.angle_beta   90.00
_cell.angle_gamma   90.00
#
_symmetry.space_group_name_H-M   'P 1'
#
loop_
_entity.id
_entity.type
_entity.pdbx_description
1 polymer ?
#
loop_
_entity_poly.entity_id
_entity_poly.type
_entity_poly.pdbx_seq_one_letter_code
_entity_poly.pdbx_strand_id
1 'polypeptide(L)'
;MNDHTKGEPIGLRIVWMLLFLFVWQLAELLLAGVVLLQLIYRVFYGAPNGGLLSFGDSLSQYLAQIGRFGTFNSESKPWPFADWPTPRPPQGEAAHSVSPAPHPARDEEPKL
;
A
#
# COMPACT_ATOMS: atom_id res chain seq x y z
N MET A 1 -14.79 43.82 -18.12
CA MET A 1 -13.37 43.41 -18.25
C MET A 1 -13.05 42.65 -16.98
N ASN A 2 -13.34 41.35 -16.95
CA ASN A 2 -13.21 40.53 -15.74
C ASN A 2 -11.94 39.72 -15.88
N ASP A 3 -10.81 40.34 -15.57
CA ASP A 3 -9.53 39.66 -15.46
C ASP A 3 -9.51 38.84 -14.16
N HIS A 4 -10.18 37.68 -14.16
CA HIS A 4 -9.93 36.62 -13.19
C HIS A 4 -8.63 35.93 -13.59
N THR A 5 -7.55 36.62 -13.26
CA THR A 5 -6.15 36.18 -13.14
C THR A 5 -5.91 34.68 -13.30
N LYS A 6 -5.23 34.38 -14.41
CA LYS A 6 -4.40 33.19 -14.67
C LYS A 6 -3.26 33.09 -13.63
N GLY A 7 -3.57 32.70 -12.40
CA GLY A 7 -2.61 32.01 -11.54
C GLY A 7 -2.92 30.53 -11.62
N GLU A 8 -1.95 29.63 -11.48
CA GLU A 8 -2.26 28.21 -11.31
C GLU A 8 -3.40 28.07 -10.29
N PRO A 9 -4.51 27.38 -10.65
CA PRO A 9 -5.70 27.40 -9.83
C PRO A 9 -5.38 26.76 -8.48
N ILE A 10 -5.22 27.60 -7.45
CA ILE A 10 -5.10 27.15 -6.06
C ILE A 10 -6.26 26.19 -5.71
N GLY A 11 -7.42 26.44 -6.33
CA GLY A 11 -8.60 25.57 -6.28
C GLY A 11 -8.35 24.16 -6.80
N LEU A 12 -7.57 23.98 -7.88
CA LEU A 12 -7.21 22.65 -8.37
C LEU A 12 -6.33 21.90 -7.37
N ARG A 13 -5.41 22.61 -6.69
CA ARG A 13 -4.58 22.04 -5.62
C ARG A 13 -5.44 21.60 -4.43
N ILE A 14 -6.43 22.40 -4.03
CA ILE A 14 -7.39 22.07 -2.97
C ILE A 14 -8.25 20.86 -3.36
N VAL A 15 -8.72 20.79 -4.61
CA VAL A 15 -9.47 19.63 -5.13
C VAL A 15 -8.62 18.35 -5.05
N TRP A 16 -7.35 18.42 -5.46
CA TRP A 16 -6.43 17.28 -5.32
C TRP A 16 -6.19 16.91 -3.85
N MET A 17 -6.02 17.88 -2.95
CA MET A 17 -5.88 17.61 -1.51
C MET A 17 -7.12 16.91 -0.95
N LEU A 18 -8.33 17.38 -1.27
CA LEU A 18 -9.58 16.76 -0.84
C LEU A 18 -9.77 15.36 -1.42
N LEU A 19 -9.40 15.16 -2.69
CA LEU A 19 -9.45 13.84 -3.32
C LEU A 19 -8.49 12.86 -2.64
N PHE A 20 -7.25 13.27 -2.35
CA PHE A 20 -6.31 12.43 -1.60
C PHE A 20 -6.77 12.18 -0.17
N LEU A 21 -7.42 13.15 0.49
CA LEU A 21 -8.02 12.97 1.80
C LEU A 21 -9.20 11.97 1.77
N PHE A 22 -9.99 11.98 0.70
CA PHE A 22 -11.05 11.00 0.50
C PHE A 22 -10.49 9.59 0.27
N VAL A 23 -9.46 9.48 -0.57
CA VAL A 23 -8.73 8.21 -0.80
C VAL A 23 -8.10 7.71 0.50
N TRP A 24 -7.59 8.62 1.35
CA TRP A 24 -7.12 8.28 2.69
C TRP A 24 -8.23 7.64 3.53
N GLN A 25 -9.40 8.28 3.62
CA GLN A 25 -10.51 7.73 4.41
C GLN A 25 -10.91 6.33 3.93
N LEU A 26 -10.93 6.10 2.62
CA LEU A 26 -11.22 4.78 2.06
C LEU A 26 -10.12 3.77 2.41
N ALA A 27 -8.85 4.17 2.33
CA ALA A 27 -7.71 3.34 2.71
C ALA A 27 -7.72 3.00 4.22
N GLU A 28 -8.10 3.93 5.08
CA GLU A 28 -8.26 3.69 6.52
C GLU A 28 -9.42 2.72 6.80
N LEU A 29 -10.54 2.85 6.09
CA LEU A 29 -11.65 1.90 6.18
C LEU A 29 -11.25 0.50 5.71
N LEU A 30 -10.47 0.39 4.63
CA LEU A 30 -9.90 -0.86 4.17
C LEU A 30 -8.94 -1.46 5.20
N LEU A 31 -8.09 -0.64 5.84
CA LEU A 31 -7.17 -1.08 6.88
C LEU A 31 -7.93 -1.65 8.07
N ALA A 32 -8.98 -0.96 8.54
CA ALA A 32 -9.86 -1.44 9.59
C ALA A 32 -10.52 -2.79 9.22
N GLY A 33 -10.97 -2.92 7.97
CA GLY A 33 -11.49 -4.18 7.42
C GLY A 33 -10.45 -5.31 7.43
N VAL A 34 -9.20 -5.03 7.03
CA VAL A 34 -8.10 -6.00 7.06
C VAL A 34 -7.80 -6.45 8.48
N VAL A 35 -7.76 -5.53 9.45
CA VAL A 35 -7.55 -5.85 10.87
C VAL A 35 -8.67 -6.74 11.41
N LEU A 36 -9.94 -6.39 11.14
CA LEU A 36 -11.09 -7.22 11.51
C LEU A 36 -11.01 -8.61 10.90
N LEU A 37 -10.70 -8.69 9.61
CA LEU A 37 -10.58 -9.96 8.91
C LEU A 37 -9.42 -10.79 9.46
N GLN A 38 -8.27 -10.18 9.79
CA GLN A 38 -7.17 -10.85 10.47
C GLN A 38 -7.57 -11.40 11.84
N LEU A 39 -8.35 -10.67 12.64
CA LEU A 39 -8.86 -11.15 13.92
C LEU A 39 -9.80 -12.34 13.73
N ILE A 40 -10.70 -12.28 12.75
CA ILE A 40 -11.58 -13.40 12.38
C ILE A 40 -10.72 -14.62 11.99
N TYR A 41 -9.77 -14.48 11.07
CA TYR A 41 -8.89 -15.57 10.67
C TYR A 41 -8.13 -16.16 11.86
N ARG A 42 -7.61 -15.32 12.76
CA ARG A 42 -6.89 -15.79 13.95
C ARG A 42 -7.79 -16.59 14.90
N VAL A 43 -9.05 -16.20 15.06
CA VAL A 43 -10.03 -16.90 15.91
C VAL A 43 -10.47 -18.24 15.30
N PHE A 44 -10.70 -18.30 13.99
CA PHE A 44 -11.20 -19.52 13.33
C PHE A 44 -10.09 -20.49 12.89
N TYR A 45 -8.95 -19.99 12.41
CA TYR A 45 -7.88 -20.79 11.82
C TYR A 45 -6.60 -20.85 12.67
N GLY A 46 -6.52 -20.08 13.76
CA GLY A 46 -5.36 -20.07 14.67
C GLY A 46 -4.11 -19.35 14.14
N ALA A 47 -4.08 -18.99 12.86
CA ALA A 47 -2.94 -18.32 12.22
C ALA A 47 -3.38 -17.10 11.40
N PRO A 48 -2.58 -16.01 11.36
CA PRO A 48 -2.83 -14.88 10.50
C PRO A 48 -2.56 -15.22 9.02
N ASN A 49 -3.37 -14.65 8.12
CA ASN A 49 -3.18 -14.81 6.68
C ASN A 49 -2.01 -13.92 6.20
N GLY A 50 -0.97 -14.53 5.63
CA GLY A 50 0.22 -13.80 5.16
C GLY A 50 -0.05 -12.77 4.06
N GLY A 51 -1.06 -13.00 3.21
CA GLY A 51 -1.49 -12.04 2.18
C GLY A 51 -2.20 -10.82 2.77
N LEU A 52 -3.03 -10.99 3.80
CA LEU A 52 -3.62 -9.86 4.52
C LEU A 52 -2.59 -9.10 5.35
N LEU A 53 -1.56 -9.82 5.84
CA LEU A 53 -0.47 -9.22 6.60
C LEU A 53 0.37 -8.30 5.70
N SER A 54 0.77 -8.80 4.54
CA SER A 54 1.52 -8.01 3.54
C SER A 54 0.68 -6.87 2.98
N PHE A 55 -0.59 -7.12 2.64
CA PHE A 55 -1.48 -6.06 2.19
C PHE A 55 -1.67 -4.95 3.24
N GLY A 56 -1.84 -5.32 4.51
CA GLY A 56 -1.95 -4.36 5.61
C GLY A 56 -0.70 -3.49 5.78
N ASP A 57 0.50 -4.06 5.65
CA ASP A 57 1.75 -3.27 5.72
C ASP A 57 1.89 -2.34 4.50
N SER A 58 1.63 -2.82 3.28
CA SER A 58 1.59 -1.98 2.07
C SER A 58 0.59 -0.83 2.21
N LEU A 59 -0.62 -1.11 2.70
CA LEU A 59 -1.67 -0.10 2.89
C LEU A 59 -1.27 0.95 3.95
N SER A 60 -0.62 0.52 5.02
CA SER A 60 -0.09 1.42 6.06
C SER A 60 1.02 2.32 5.52
N GLN A 61 1.91 1.78 4.69
CA GLN A 61 2.93 2.56 3.98
C GLN A 61 2.29 3.56 3.01
N TYR A 62 1.24 3.14 2.28
CA TYR A 62 0.49 4.01 1.37
C TYR A 62 -0.15 5.20 2.10
N LEU A 63 -0.81 4.97 3.25
CA LEU A 63 -1.35 6.03 4.09
C LEU A 63 -0.26 7.02 4.54
N ALA A 64 0.92 6.53 4.95
CA ALA A 64 2.04 7.38 5.32
C ALA A 64 2.56 8.23 4.14
N GLN A 65 2.55 7.69 2.92
CA GLN A 65 2.90 8.43 1.71
C GLN A 65 1.89 9.55 1.42
N ILE A 66 0.58 9.26 1.51
CA ILE A 66 -0.47 10.28 1.34
C ILE A 66 -0.29 11.39 2.39
N GLY A 67 0.01 11.05 3.64
CA GLY A 67 0.25 12.05 4.69
C GLY A 67 1.45 12.92 4.44
N ARG A 68 2.57 12.34 4.02
CA ARG A 68 3.75 13.13 3.67
C ARG A 68 3.46 14.07 2.50
N PHE A 69 2.70 13.62 1.51
CA PHE A 69 2.26 14.47 0.39
C PHE A 69 1.33 15.60 0.87
N GLY A 70 0.32 15.27 1.67
CA GLY A 70 -0.67 16.22 2.19
C GLY A 70 -0.08 17.27 3.14
N THR A 71 0.96 16.93 3.89
CA THR A 71 1.66 17.85 4.80
C THR A 71 2.82 18.59 4.15
N PHE A 72 2.96 18.54 2.82
CA PHE A 72 4.11 19.12 2.09
C PHE A 72 5.49 18.60 2.53
N ASN A 73 5.54 17.46 3.24
CA ASN A 73 6.79 16.79 3.60
C ASN A 73 7.39 16.04 2.40
N SER A 74 6.58 15.76 1.38
CA SER A 74 7.00 15.12 0.15
C SER A 74 6.22 15.69 -1.04
N GLU A 75 6.90 15.88 -2.16
CA GLU A 75 6.25 16.22 -3.45
C GLU A 75 5.94 14.97 -4.28
N SER A 76 6.31 13.77 -3.79
CA SER A 76 6.04 12.50 -4.46
C SER A 76 4.54 12.17 -4.39
N LYS A 77 3.87 12.15 -5.56
CA LYS A 77 2.46 11.77 -5.66
C LYS A 77 2.32 10.27 -5.41
N PRO A 78 1.44 9.84 -4.48
CA PRO A 78 1.22 8.42 -4.22
C PRO A 78 0.48 7.75 -5.40
N TRP A 79 0.32 6.43 -5.35
CA TRP A 79 -0.45 5.65 -6.33
C TRP A 79 -1.78 6.35 -6.67
N PRO A 80 -2.22 6.42 -7.94
CA PRO A 80 -1.74 5.68 -9.12
C PRO A 80 -0.56 6.30 -9.88
N PHE A 81 0.02 7.40 -9.39
CA PHE A 81 1.13 8.07 -10.09
C PHE A 81 2.51 7.50 -9.74
N ALA A 82 2.61 6.81 -8.62
CA ALA A 82 3.78 6.08 -8.19
C ALA A 82 3.44 4.59 -8.03
N ASP A 83 4.49 3.76 -7.96
CA ASP A 83 4.35 2.34 -7.72
C ASP A 83 3.67 2.07 -6.37
N TRP A 84 2.89 0.98 -6.33
CA TRP A 84 2.28 0.51 -5.09
C TRP A 84 3.39 0.11 -4.09
N PRO A 85 3.32 0.55 -2.83
CA PRO A 85 4.37 0.28 -1.85
C PRO A 85 4.58 -1.22 -1.64
N THR A 86 5.84 -1.64 -1.80
CA THR A 86 6.23 -3.03 -1.55
C THR A 86 6.09 -3.34 -0.05
N PRO A 87 5.36 -4.40 0.32
CA PRO A 87 5.26 -4.78 1.72
C PRO A 87 6.64 -5.12 2.26
N ARG A 88 6.97 -4.60 3.44
CA ARG A 88 8.20 -4.99 4.13
C ARG A 88 8.02 -6.39 4.70
N PRO A 89 9.09 -7.20 4.76
CA PRO A 89 9.03 -8.50 5.42
C PRO A 89 8.55 -8.28 6.86
N PRO A 90 7.61 -9.08 7.38
CA PRO A 90 7.14 -8.91 8.76
C PRO A 90 8.30 -9.11 9.73
N GLN A 91 8.57 -8.11 10.58
CA GLN A 91 9.56 -8.22 11.66
C GLN A 91 9.05 -9.04 12.87
N GLY A 92 7.81 -9.56 12.82
CA GLY A 92 7.18 -10.41 13.83
C GLY A 92 6.88 -11.83 13.34
N GLU A 93 6.03 -12.58 14.07
CA GLU A 93 5.75 -14.01 13.84
C GLU A 93 5.49 -14.32 12.37
N ALA A 94 6.36 -15.16 11.79
CA ALA A 94 6.38 -15.47 10.38
C ALA A 94 5.01 -16.04 9.95
N ALA A 95 4.26 -15.28 9.15
CA ALA A 95 3.15 -15.85 8.41
C ALA A 95 3.67 -17.02 7.58
N HIS A 96 2.86 -18.07 7.43
CA HIS A 96 3.24 -19.27 6.68
C HIS A 96 3.61 -18.91 5.23
N SER A 97 4.89 -18.62 5.00
CA SER A 97 5.48 -18.62 3.68
C SER A 97 5.78 -20.08 3.38
N VAL A 98 4.94 -20.72 2.57
CA VAL A 98 5.41 -21.86 1.80
C VAL A 98 6.55 -21.29 0.94
N SER A 99 7.79 -21.56 1.35
CA SER A 99 8.95 -21.30 0.51
C SER A 99 8.63 -21.89 -0.86
N PRO A 100 8.67 -21.12 -1.95
CA PRO A 100 8.72 -21.72 -3.27
C PRO A 100 9.82 -22.77 -3.19
N ALA A 101 9.45 -24.04 -3.37
CA ALA A 101 10.41 -25.12 -3.39
C ALA A 101 11.52 -24.68 -4.36
N PRO A 102 12.81 -24.83 -3.99
CA PRO A 102 13.91 -24.56 -4.91
C PRO A 102 13.56 -25.26 -6.21
N HIS A 103 13.26 -24.49 -7.27
CA HIS A 103 13.10 -25.05 -8.59
C HIS A 103 14.40 -25.84 -8.81
N PRO A 104 14.33 -27.17 -8.98
CA PRO A 104 15.54 -27.95 -9.21
C PRO A 104 16.18 -27.32 -10.44
N ALA A 105 17.43 -26.89 -10.28
CA ALA A 105 18.24 -26.39 -11.36
C ALA A 105 18.11 -27.42 -12.49
N ARG A 106 17.45 -27.02 -13.58
CA ARG A 106 17.33 -27.83 -14.79
C ARG A 106 18.74 -28.31 -15.10
N ASP A 107 18.88 -29.64 -15.08
CA ASP A 107 20.13 -30.36 -15.16
C ASP A 107 21.04 -29.75 -16.22
N GLU A 108 22.30 -29.54 -15.83
CA GLU A 108 23.37 -29.15 -16.73
C GLU A 108 23.38 -30.11 -17.93
N GLU A 109 23.02 -29.57 -19.10
CA GLU A 109 23.12 -30.22 -20.39
C GLU A 109 24.57 -30.76 -20.54
N PRO A 110 24.79 -32.09 -20.62
CA PRO A 110 26.12 -32.63 -20.79
C PRO A 110 26.53 -32.35 -22.23
N LYS A 111 27.35 -31.31 -22.40
CA LYS A 111 28.00 -30.97 -23.65
C LYS A 111 28.96 -32.11 -24.02
N LEU A 112 28.54 -33.00 -24.92
CA LEU A 112 29.38 -33.98 -25.61
C LEU A 112 29.75 -33.47 -27.02
#